data_AF-A0A5J4WLR4-F1
#
_entry.id   AF-A0A5J4WLR4-F1
#
_cell.length_a   1.000
_cell.length_b   1.000
_cell.length_c   1.000
_cell.angle_alpha   90.00
_cell.angle_beta   90.00
_cell.angle_gamma   90.00
#
_symmetry.space_group_name_H-M   'P 1'
#
loop_
_entity.id
_entity.type
_entity.pdbx_description
1 polymer ?
#
loop_
_entity_poly.entity_id
_entity_poly.type
_entity_poly.pdbx_seq_one_letter_code
_entity_poly.pdbx_strand_id
1 'polypeptide(L)'
;MTTKIRLDKVQELIRLFDPNTIMPISEKDQRTKLSQILTQINYFGKRNDEQAVELAIIEHVEKQLAEQETQIQQQREQMKTKMRQLIQKEFPQQEQRHEHQMEHINEIHNRQALEDFHNTPNLNLDSMFKTHEEEIDELHQKYMNKPFHQVGDNNVIILCDAADDAKFNIVKNKALERFDNNTQTLSFQVNNNIDPREKPTIPYYRNLANLDQLDTFLDQIYRKEQRTAFKVRADFGTIIETAEYDGNEQKISYKYVLPVDANSERRVPLIIKSQENIVEYKHYMRDVIANMQERTQEDTHQKIVAIFSVMIWVYKFSLAGAAIPSLQKHIKRREVYYVECKQNLCFFTAYSFITMPNSKEKRWKDSSRIAEGKRIFKRIYGKEFDDSYQGFNFATDIDEFIDKEQINV
;
A
#
# COMPACT_ATOMS: atom_id res chain seq x y z
N MET A 1 -59.29 55.79 36.25
CA MET A 1 -58.81 55.79 34.86
C MET A 1 -58.23 54.41 34.57
N THR A 2 -58.81 53.68 33.61
CA THR A 2 -58.40 52.31 33.28
C THR A 2 -57.14 52.36 32.42
N THR A 3 -56.01 51.89 32.94
CA THR A 3 -54.72 51.89 32.21
C THR A 3 -54.80 50.91 31.04
N LYS A 4 -54.55 51.39 29.81
CA LYS A 4 -54.50 50.56 28.60
C LYS A 4 -53.13 49.88 28.50
N ILE A 5 -53.07 48.67 27.94
CA ILE A 5 -51.79 48.00 27.61
C ILE A 5 -50.94 48.92 26.73
N ARG A 6 -49.64 48.98 26.98
CA ARG A 6 -48.74 49.83 26.21
C ARG A 6 -48.66 49.39 24.74
N LEU A 7 -48.41 50.35 23.84
CA LEU A 7 -48.50 50.08 22.40
C LEU A 7 -47.42 49.10 21.91
N ASP A 8 -46.20 49.23 22.41
CA ASP A 8 -45.10 48.29 22.17
C ASP A 8 -45.50 46.85 22.51
N LYS A 9 -46.14 46.66 23.67
CA LYS A 9 -46.62 45.33 24.06
C LYS A 9 -47.75 44.82 23.17
N VAL A 10 -48.68 45.68 22.75
CA VAL A 10 -49.73 45.31 21.79
C VAL A 10 -49.12 44.75 20.50
N GLN A 11 -48.00 45.33 20.03
CA GLN A 11 -47.31 44.86 18.83
C GLN A 11 -46.63 43.51 19.05
N GLU A 12 -46.00 43.31 20.22
CA GLU A 12 -45.38 42.04 20.60
C GLU A 12 -46.42 40.91 20.66
N LEU A 13 -47.57 41.14 21.29
CA LEU A 13 -48.64 40.16 21.42
C LEU A 13 -49.25 39.75 20.07
N ILE A 14 -49.35 40.68 19.13
CA ILE A 14 -49.82 40.38 17.76
C ILE A 14 -48.81 39.48 17.05
N ARG A 15 -47.51 39.76 17.17
CA ARG A 15 -46.45 38.96 16.56
C ARG A 15 -46.27 37.59 17.21
N LEU A 16 -46.59 37.48 18.50
CA LEU A 16 -46.56 36.22 19.22
C LEU A 16 -47.62 35.25 18.70
N PHE A 17 -48.80 35.77 18.34
CA PHE A 17 -49.87 34.99 17.72
C PHE A 17 -49.60 34.64 16.25
N ASP A 18 -49.04 35.59 15.48
CA ASP A 18 -48.65 35.39 14.09
C ASP A 18 -47.34 36.16 13.78
N PRO A 19 -46.19 35.45 13.73
CA PRO A 19 -44.89 36.07 13.48
C PRO A 19 -44.76 36.77 12.13
N ASN A 20 -45.57 36.36 11.14
CA ASN A 20 -45.52 36.89 9.78
C ASN A 20 -46.53 38.02 9.54
N THR A 21 -47.25 38.46 10.57
CA THR A 21 -48.25 39.52 10.43
C THR A 21 -47.61 40.87 10.09
N ILE A 22 -48.14 41.54 9.07
CA ILE A 22 -47.84 42.95 8.78
C ILE A 22 -48.53 43.84 9.84
N MET A 23 -47.72 44.64 10.54
CA MET A 23 -48.19 45.51 11.63
C MET A 23 -48.93 46.74 11.10
N PRO A 24 -50.15 47.03 11.56
CA PRO A 24 -50.87 48.26 11.20
C PRO A 24 -50.10 49.52 11.63
N ILE A 25 -50.18 50.61 10.85
CA ILE A 25 -49.44 51.87 11.15
C ILE A 25 -50.10 52.67 12.28
N SER A 26 -51.43 52.60 12.40
CA SER A 26 -52.22 53.33 13.39
C SER A 26 -52.34 52.56 14.71
N GLU A 27 -52.15 53.22 15.85
CA GLU A 27 -52.35 52.64 17.19
C GLU A 27 -53.77 52.08 17.36
N LYS A 28 -54.79 52.76 16.81
CA LYS A 28 -56.18 52.30 16.90
C LYS A 28 -56.38 50.95 16.20
N ASP A 29 -55.70 50.77 15.06
CA ASP A 29 -55.82 49.56 14.24
C ASP A 29 -55.04 48.40 14.86
N GLN A 30 -53.88 48.68 15.45
CA GLN A 30 -53.12 47.69 16.23
C GLN A 30 -53.95 47.16 17.41
N ARG A 31 -54.58 48.05 18.18
CA ARG A 31 -55.45 47.65 19.31
C ARG A 31 -56.68 46.89 18.85
N THR A 32 -57.22 47.24 17.68
CA THR A 32 -58.34 46.52 17.07
C THR A 32 -57.93 45.10 16.66
N LYS A 33 -56.74 44.94 16.08
CA LYS A 33 -56.19 43.64 15.68
C LYS A 33 -55.92 42.72 16.88
N LEU A 34 -55.34 43.25 17.96
CA LEU A 34 -55.20 42.47 19.21
C LEU A 34 -56.57 42.06 19.76
N SER A 35 -57.57 42.94 19.73
CA SER A 35 -58.93 42.63 20.16
C SER A 35 -59.58 41.51 19.31
N GLN A 36 -59.29 41.47 18.01
CA GLN A 36 -59.73 40.40 17.10
C GLN A 36 -59.04 39.07 17.45
N ILE A 37 -57.72 39.06 17.68
CA ILE A 37 -56.97 37.87 18.11
C ILE A 37 -57.52 37.32 19.41
N LEU A 38 -57.75 38.17 20.41
CA LEU A 38 -58.33 37.75 21.70
C LEU A 38 -59.75 37.18 21.55
N THR A 39 -60.50 37.64 20.56
CA THR A 39 -61.80 37.06 20.24
C THR A 39 -61.65 35.73 19.52
N GLN A 40 -60.69 35.59 18.61
CA GLN A 40 -60.39 34.36 17.88
C GLN A 40 -59.96 33.21 18.80
N ILE A 41 -59.17 33.51 19.84
CA ILE A 41 -58.76 32.52 20.84
C ILE A 41 -59.81 32.33 21.96
N ASN A 42 -60.98 32.98 21.85
CA ASN A 42 -62.06 32.96 22.85
C ASN A 42 -61.61 33.39 24.27
N TYR A 43 -60.82 34.47 24.38
CA TYR A 43 -60.39 35.01 25.66
C TYR A 43 -61.46 35.90 26.30
N PHE A 44 -61.92 35.51 27.49
CA PHE A 44 -62.98 36.19 28.26
C PHE A 44 -62.46 36.99 29.47
N GLY A 45 -61.14 37.07 29.68
CA GLY A 45 -60.54 37.80 30.79
C GLY A 45 -60.45 39.32 30.57
N LYS A 46 -59.86 40.02 31.56
CA LYS A 46 -59.64 41.47 31.46
C LYS A 46 -58.63 41.77 30.34
N ARG A 47 -59.06 42.53 29.33
CA ARG A 47 -58.26 42.85 28.13
C ARG A 47 -57.18 43.92 28.36
N ASN A 48 -57.13 44.49 29.55
CA ASN A 48 -56.09 45.42 29.97
C ASN A 48 -55.04 44.77 30.89
N ASP A 49 -55.22 43.49 31.22
CA ASP A 49 -54.24 42.70 31.98
C ASP A 49 -53.25 42.09 30.99
N GLU A 50 -52.07 42.70 30.92
CA GLU A 50 -51.03 42.34 29.97
C GLU A 50 -50.56 40.90 30.11
N GLN A 51 -50.33 40.43 31.34
CA GLN A 51 -49.81 39.10 31.61
C GLN A 51 -50.85 38.03 31.30
N ALA A 52 -52.12 38.25 31.68
CA ALA A 52 -53.19 37.30 31.40
C ALA A 52 -53.49 37.18 29.90
N VAL A 53 -53.37 38.28 29.16
CA VAL A 53 -53.53 38.32 27.70
C VAL A 53 -52.38 37.60 26.99
N GLU A 54 -51.14 37.83 27.44
CA GLU A 54 -49.95 37.16 26.89
C GLU A 54 -50.00 35.65 27.08
N LEU A 55 -50.30 35.19 28.29
CA LEU A 55 -50.36 33.77 28.62
C LEU A 55 -51.44 33.05 27.78
N ALA A 56 -52.60 33.67 27.60
CA ALA A 56 -53.68 33.10 26.79
C ALA A 56 -53.30 32.96 25.30
N ILE A 57 -52.52 33.90 24.76
CA ILE A 57 -52.00 33.81 23.40
C ILE A 57 -50.96 32.68 23.29
N ILE A 58 -50.03 32.58 24.24
CA ILE A 58 -49.00 31.51 24.27
C ILE A 58 -49.67 30.14 24.30
N GLU A 59 -50.59 29.92 25.24
CA GLU A 59 -51.25 28.62 25.42
C GLU A 59 -52.01 28.20 24.15
N HIS A 60 -52.63 29.15 23.45
CA HIS A 60 -53.31 28.87 22.18
C HIS A 60 -52.33 28.49 21.07
N VAL A 61 -51.23 29.22 20.92
CA VAL A 61 -50.21 28.97 19.89
C VAL A 61 -49.51 27.63 20.13
N GLU A 62 -49.12 27.33 21.38
CA GLU A 62 -48.50 26.05 21.75
C GLU A 62 -49.44 24.88 21.46
N LYS A 63 -50.73 25.01 21.77
CA LYS A 63 -51.73 23.98 21.46
C LYS A 63 -51.84 23.73 19.96
N GLN A 64 -51.89 24.78 19.14
CA GLN A 64 -51.94 24.62 17.68
C GLN A 64 -50.67 23.96 17.14
N LEU A 65 -49.50 24.33 17.67
CA LEU A 65 -48.24 23.75 17.25
C LEU A 65 -48.16 22.25 17.59
N ALA A 66 -48.59 21.87 18.80
CA ALA A 66 -48.64 20.47 19.22
C ALA A 66 -49.64 19.63 18.37
N GLU A 67 -50.78 20.21 18.00
CA GLU A 67 -51.75 19.57 17.11
C GLU A 67 -51.17 19.37 15.69
N GLN A 68 -50.45 20.36 15.15
CA GLN A 68 -49.76 20.25 13.86
C GLN A 68 -48.64 19.20 13.90
N GLU A 69 -47.81 19.19 14.94
CA GLU A 69 -46.75 18.19 15.12
C GLU A 69 -47.33 16.77 15.16
N THR A 70 -48.45 16.59 15.88
CA THR A 70 -49.13 15.29 15.97
C THR A 70 -49.66 14.85 14.61
N GLN A 71 -50.23 15.76 13.81
CA GLN A 71 -50.68 15.44 12.44
C GLN A 71 -49.52 15.06 11.52
N ILE A 72 -48.41 15.81 11.57
CA ILE A 72 -47.21 15.51 10.77
C ILE A 72 -46.65 14.13 11.16
N GLN A 73 -46.61 13.82 12.45
CA GLN A 73 -46.13 12.54 12.95
C GLN A 73 -47.02 11.38 12.49
N GLN A 74 -48.35 11.53 12.54
CA GLN A 74 -49.29 10.54 12.03
C GLN A 74 -49.15 10.32 10.52
N GLN A 75 -48.97 11.38 9.73
CA GLN A 75 -48.73 11.27 8.29
C GLN A 75 -47.42 10.52 7.98
N ARG A 76 -46.35 10.78 8.73
CA ARG A 76 -45.06 10.07 8.58
C ARG A 76 -45.20 8.58 8.87
N GLU A 77 -45.89 8.20 9.94
CA GLU A 77 -46.09 6.78 10.27
C GLU A 77 -47.00 6.05 9.27
N GLN A 78 -48.03 6.71 8.74
CA GLN A 78 -48.84 6.15 7.65
C GLN A 78 -48.02 5.93 6.38
N MET A 79 -47.17 6.88 6.01
CA MET A 79 -46.29 6.76 4.83
C MET A 79 -45.25 5.65 5.02
N LYS A 80 -44.66 5.54 6.21
CA LYS A 80 -43.72 4.48 6.58
C LYS A 80 -44.38 3.10 6.52
N THR A 81 -45.63 2.98 6.97
CA THR A 81 -46.39 1.73 6.91
C THR A 81 -46.72 1.33 5.47
N LYS A 82 -47.14 2.28 4.62
CA LYS A 82 -47.37 2.04 3.18
C LYS A 82 -46.09 1.62 2.45
N MET A 83 -44.95 2.26 2.74
CA MET A 83 -43.65 1.84 2.18
C MET A 83 -43.27 0.42 2.62
N ARG A 84 -43.44 0.06 3.90
CA ARG A 84 -43.18 -1.31 4.35
C ARG A 84 -44.03 -2.34 3.63
N GLN A 85 -45.31 -2.05 3.39
CA GLN A 85 -46.20 -2.96 2.65
C GLN A 85 -45.81 -3.12 1.18
N LEU A 86 -45.36 -2.04 0.52
CA LEU A 86 -44.83 -2.10 -0.85
C LEU A 86 -43.55 -2.93 -0.92
N ILE A 87 -42.60 -2.69 0.00
CA ILE A 87 -41.36 -3.47 0.09
C ILE A 87 -41.68 -4.95 0.35
N GLN A 88 -42.58 -5.26 1.28
CA GLN A 88 -42.93 -6.64 1.61
C GLN A 88 -43.65 -7.39 0.46
N LYS A 89 -44.28 -6.66 -0.47
CA LYS A 89 -44.97 -7.23 -1.64
C LYS A 89 -44.05 -7.42 -2.85
N GLU A 90 -43.04 -6.56 -3.02
CA GLU A 90 -42.11 -6.61 -4.15
C GLU A 90 -40.85 -7.45 -3.89
N PHE A 91 -40.41 -7.61 -2.63
CA PHE A 91 -39.11 -8.21 -2.30
C PHE A 91 -39.03 -9.72 -1.93
N PRO A 92 -40.10 -10.54 -1.77
CA PRO A 92 -39.94 -11.97 -1.44
C PRO A 92 -39.23 -12.81 -2.53
N GLN A 93 -39.43 -12.46 -3.81
CA GLN A 93 -38.85 -13.20 -4.95
C GLN A 93 -37.41 -12.78 -5.28
N GLN A 94 -36.96 -11.64 -4.76
CA GLN A 94 -35.60 -11.17 -5.00
C GLN A 94 -34.64 -11.74 -3.96
N GLU A 95 -35.07 -11.88 -2.70
CA GLU A 95 -34.30 -12.55 -1.64
C GLU A 95 -34.08 -14.04 -1.94
N GLN A 96 -35.13 -14.79 -2.31
CA GLN A 96 -34.98 -16.20 -2.67
C GLN A 96 -34.10 -16.42 -3.92
N ARG A 97 -34.20 -15.54 -4.93
CA ARG A 97 -33.31 -15.59 -6.11
C ARG A 97 -31.88 -15.23 -5.77
N HIS A 98 -31.66 -14.26 -4.88
CA HIS A 98 -30.32 -13.92 -4.41
C HIS A 98 -29.74 -15.04 -3.55
N GLU A 99 -30.51 -15.66 -2.66
CA GLU A 99 -30.06 -16.83 -1.88
C GLU A 99 -29.69 -17.99 -2.80
N HIS A 100 -30.55 -18.34 -3.76
CA HIS A 100 -30.26 -19.43 -4.70
C HIS A 100 -29.09 -19.10 -5.65
N GLN A 101 -28.94 -17.85 -6.08
CA GLN A 101 -27.74 -17.41 -6.80
C GLN A 101 -26.49 -17.49 -5.93
N MET A 102 -26.56 -17.07 -4.67
CA MET A 102 -25.43 -17.14 -3.74
C MET A 102 -25.05 -18.58 -3.40
N GLU A 103 -26.02 -19.49 -3.25
CA GLU A 103 -25.78 -20.92 -3.10
C GLU A 103 -25.12 -21.51 -4.34
N HIS A 104 -25.64 -21.22 -5.54
CA HIS A 104 -25.06 -21.71 -6.80
C HIS A 104 -23.65 -21.12 -7.05
N ILE A 105 -23.43 -19.85 -6.72
CA ILE A 105 -22.11 -19.22 -6.75
C ILE A 105 -21.18 -19.89 -5.75
N ASN A 106 -21.62 -20.16 -4.53
CA ASN A 106 -20.83 -20.87 -3.51
C ASN A 106 -20.53 -22.31 -3.92
N GLU A 107 -21.46 -23.03 -4.56
CA GLU A 107 -21.25 -24.37 -5.08
C GLU A 107 -20.23 -24.38 -6.22
N ILE A 108 -20.31 -23.43 -7.16
CA ILE A 108 -19.31 -23.27 -8.22
C ILE A 108 -17.94 -22.96 -7.60
N HIS A 109 -17.86 -22.00 -6.68
CA HIS A 109 -16.61 -21.66 -6.01
C HIS A 109 -16.04 -22.84 -5.22
N ASN A 110 -16.88 -23.62 -4.53
CA ASN A 110 -16.44 -24.80 -3.80
C ASN A 110 -15.98 -25.92 -4.73
N ARG A 111 -16.68 -26.13 -5.87
CA ARG A 111 -16.29 -27.12 -6.88
C ARG A 111 -14.98 -26.72 -7.57
N GLN A 112 -14.84 -25.45 -7.96
CA GLN A 112 -13.60 -24.91 -8.50
C GLN A 112 -12.46 -24.98 -7.48
N ALA A 113 -12.71 -24.67 -6.20
CA ALA A 113 -11.71 -24.81 -5.15
C ALA A 113 -11.30 -26.27 -4.93
N LEU A 114 -12.22 -27.22 -5.10
CA LEU A 114 -11.96 -28.65 -4.98
C LEU A 114 -11.21 -29.19 -6.21
N GLU A 115 -11.60 -28.78 -7.41
CA GLU A 115 -10.90 -29.11 -8.66
C GLU A 115 -9.48 -28.53 -8.65
N ASP A 116 -9.31 -27.27 -8.24
CA ASP A 116 -8.00 -26.65 -7.99
C ASP A 116 -7.20 -27.45 -6.97
N PHE A 117 -7.83 -27.90 -5.88
CA PHE A 117 -7.20 -28.71 -4.85
C PHE A 117 -6.81 -30.11 -5.34
N HIS A 118 -7.41 -30.65 -6.39
CA HIS A 118 -7.02 -31.94 -6.97
C HIS A 118 -6.01 -31.78 -8.12
N ASN A 119 -6.11 -30.69 -8.89
CA ASN A 119 -5.26 -30.41 -10.05
C ASN A 119 -3.95 -29.69 -9.70
N THR A 120 -3.80 -29.18 -8.48
CA THR A 120 -2.53 -28.55 -8.06
C THR A 120 -1.43 -29.63 -8.04
N PRO A 121 -0.33 -29.47 -8.81
CA PRO A 121 0.77 -30.44 -8.83
C PRO A 121 1.39 -30.61 -7.44
N ASN A 122 2.10 -31.73 -7.23
CA ASN A 122 2.84 -31.98 -5.99
C ASN A 122 3.79 -30.79 -5.70
N LEU A 123 4.00 -30.48 -4.41
CA LEU A 123 4.88 -29.40 -4.00
C LEU A 123 6.27 -29.55 -4.64
N ASN A 124 6.58 -28.65 -5.57
CA ASN A 124 7.92 -28.47 -6.11
C ASN A 124 8.44 -27.13 -5.59
N LEU A 125 9.39 -27.18 -4.65
CA LEU A 125 10.00 -25.99 -4.05
C LEU A 125 10.68 -25.10 -5.11
N ASP A 126 11.27 -25.71 -6.14
CA ASP A 126 11.92 -24.99 -7.25
C ASP A 126 10.87 -24.21 -8.08
N SER A 127 9.67 -24.78 -8.27
CA SER A 127 8.59 -24.07 -8.99
C SER A 127 8.09 -22.79 -8.27
N MET A 128 8.33 -22.65 -6.97
CA MET A 128 7.88 -21.50 -6.19
C MET A 128 8.83 -20.31 -6.28
N PHE A 129 10.11 -20.56 -6.59
CA PHE A 129 11.12 -19.52 -6.86
C PHE A 129 11.31 -19.27 -8.36
N LYS A 130 10.77 -20.16 -9.19
CA LYS A 130 10.94 -20.24 -10.64
C LYS A 130 10.50 -19.04 -11.45
N THR A 131 9.47 -18.29 -11.07
CA THR A 131 8.97 -17.19 -11.92
C THR A 131 10.03 -16.11 -12.16
N HIS A 132 10.94 -15.97 -11.20
CA HIS A 132 12.08 -15.07 -11.27
C HIS A 132 13.24 -15.67 -12.09
N GLU A 133 13.55 -16.94 -11.87
CA GLU A 133 14.58 -17.67 -12.63
C GLU A 133 14.18 -17.84 -14.11
N GLU A 134 12.91 -18.07 -14.42
CA GLU A 134 12.38 -18.17 -15.78
C GLU A 134 12.48 -16.85 -16.55
N GLU A 135 12.16 -15.70 -15.92
CA GLU A 135 12.36 -14.38 -16.55
C GLU A 135 13.84 -14.09 -16.82
N ILE A 136 14.74 -14.50 -15.92
CA ILE A 136 16.18 -14.36 -16.10
C ILE A 136 16.67 -15.28 -17.20
N ASP A 137 16.24 -16.54 -17.20
CA ASP A 137 16.61 -17.55 -18.20
C ASP A 137 16.12 -17.14 -19.60
N GLU A 138 14.88 -16.65 -19.73
CA GLU A 138 14.35 -16.14 -20.99
C GLU A 138 15.17 -14.96 -21.52
N LEU A 139 15.52 -14.02 -20.64
CA LEU A 139 16.37 -12.89 -21.00
C LEU A 139 17.78 -13.37 -21.39
N HIS A 140 18.37 -14.26 -20.59
CA HIS A 140 19.71 -14.79 -20.80
C HIS A 140 19.81 -15.57 -22.11
N GLN A 141 18.85 -16.43 -22.42
CA GLN A 141 18.78 -17.15 -23.70
C GLN A 141 18.71 -16.19 -24.90
N LYS A 142 18.01 -15.04 -24.75
CA LYS A 142 17.90 -14.04 -25.81
C LYS A 142 19.24 -13.34 -26.12
N TYR A 143 20.12 -13.15 -25.13
CA TYR A 143 21.35 -12.35 -25.30
C TYR A 143 22.67 -13.14 -25.12
N MET A 144 22.64 -14.41 -24.71
CA MET A 144 23.85 -15.23 -24.45
C MET A 144 24.85 -15.24 -25.61
N ASN A 145 24.36 -15.18 -26.85
CA ASN A 145 25.15 -15.23 -28.07
C ASN A 145 25.20 -13.89 -28.83
N LYS A 146 24.69 -12.80 -28.25
CA LYS A 146 24.69 -11.48 -28.89
C LYS A 146 25.93 -10.69 -28.47
N PRO A 147 26.80 -10.28 -29.41
CA PRO A 147 27.98 -9.50 -29.08
C PRO A 147 27.58 -8.10 -28.59
N PHE A 148 27.89 -7.80 -27.33
CA PHE A 148 27.81 -6.44 -26.79
C PHE A 148 28.89 -5.57 -27.46
N HIS A 149 28.45 -4.48 -28.10
CA HIS A 149 29.37 -3.54 -28.72
C HIS A 149 29.72 -2.46 -27.71
N GLN A 150 30.91 -2.56 -27.13
CA GLN A 150 31.48 -1.51 -26.29
C GLN A 150 32.26 -0.54 -27.19
N VAL A 151 31.78 0.70 -27.30
CA VAL A 151 32.57 1.80 -27.89
C VAL A 151 33.52 2.34 -26.80
N GLY A 152 34.78 2.58 -27.16
CA GLY A 152 35.95 2.70 -26.27
C GLY A 152 35.95 3.78 -25.16
N ASP A 153 37.13 3.96 -24.54
CA ASP A 153 37.41 4.69 -23.30
C ASP A 153 36.74 6.08 -23.20
N ASN A 154 35.57 6.13 -22.55
CA ASN A 154 34.81 7.36 -22.36
C ASN A 154 34.40 7.63 -20.90
N ASN A 155 34.98 6.88 -19.95
CA ASN A 155 34.61 6.87 -18.51
C ASN A 155 33.14 6.53 -18.23
N VAL A 156 32.41 6.07 -19.26
CA VAL A 156 31.01 5.61 -19.24
C VAL A 156 30.87 4.43 -20.20
N ILE A 157 29.87 3.57 -19.99
CA ILE A 157 29.52 2.50 -20.93
C ILE A 157 28.67 3.11 -22.04
N ILE A 158 29.20 3.18 -23.27
CA ILE A 158 28.47 3.67 -24.44
C ILE A 158 27.59 2.54 -25.01
N LEU A 159 26.31 2.83 -25.23
CA LEU A 159 25.35 1.88 -25.81
C LEU A 159 25.18 2.11 -27.31
N CYS A 160 25.21 3.37 -27.76
CA CYS A 160 25.15 3.73 -29.18
C CYS A 160 25.78 5.12 -29.40
N ASP A 161 26.06 5.44 -30.67
CA ASP A 161 26.70 6.71 -31.02
C ASP A 161 25.80 7.92 -30.69
N ALA A 162 26.44 8.96 -30.14
CA ALA A 162 25.81 10.24 -29.88
C ALA A 162 25.79 11.09 -31.16
N ALA A 163 24.69 11.79 -31.42
CA ALA A 163 24.56 12.66 -32.58
C ALA A 163 25.37 13.98 -32.46
N ASP A 164 25.65 14.44 -31.23
CA ASP A 164 26.41 15.66 -30.93
C ASP A 164 27.32 15.43 -29.72
N ASP A 165 28.57 15.04 -29.99
CA ASP A 165 29.59 14.71 -28.99
C ASP A 165 29.88 15.86 -28.02
N ALA A 166 29.81 17.10 -28.47
CA ALA A 166 30.11 18.26 -27.63
C ALA A 166 29.05 18.42 -26.54
N LYS A 167 27.76 18.38 -26.91
CA LYS A 167 26.66 18.44 -25.94
C LYS A 167 26.61 17.21 -25.05
N PHE A 168 26.85 16.03 -25.63
CA PHE A 168 26.95 14.78 -24.87
C PHE A 168 28.00 14.89 -23.77
N ASN A 169 29.23 15.33 -24.10
CA ASN A 169 30.32 15.45 -23.13
C ASN A 169 30.02 16.44 -22.00
N ILE A 170 29.30 17.53 -22.27
CA ILE A 170 28.85 18.48 -21.23
C ILE A 170 27.92 17.78 -20.23
N VAL A 171 26.95 16.99 -20.71
CA VAL A 171 25.99 16.29 -19.86
C VAL A 171 26.65 15.11 -19.13
N LYS A 172 27.55 14.40 -19.80
CA LYS A 172 28.38 13.33 -19.22
C LYS A 172 29.18 13.81 -18.02
N ASN A 173 29.93 14.91 -18.17
CA ASN A 173 30.75 15.44 -17.08
C ASN A 173 29.89 15.87 -15.89
N LYS A 174 28.75 16.54 -16.15
CA LYS A 174 27.78 16.91 -15.11
C LYS A 174 27.19 15.69 -14.38
N ALA A 175 27.01 14.57 -15.07
CA ALA A 175 26.51 13.33 -14.48
C ALA A 175 27.58 12.67 -13.59
N LEU A 176 28.84 12.62 -14.06
CA LEU A 176 29.96 12.05 -13.32
C LEU A 176 30.32 12.84 -12.06
N GLU A 177 30.18 14.17 -12.09
CA GLU A 177 30.38 15.08 -10.94
C GLU A 177 29.39 14.85 -9.78
N ARG A 178 28.34 14.03 -9.97
CA ARG A 178 27.39 13.69 -8.90
C ARG A 178 27.96 12.79 -7.82
N PHE A 179 29.11 12.17 -8.09
CA PHE A 179 29.83 11.32 -7.15
C PHE A 179 31.24 11.84 -6.94
N ASP A 180 31.57 12.16 -5.70
CA ASP A 180 32.92 12.55 -5.32
C ASP A 180 33.72 11.29 -4.96
N ASN A 181 34.68 10.94 -5.83
CA ASN A 181 35.56 9.80 -5.64
C ASN A 181 36.48 9.92 -4.41
N ASN A 182 36.80 11.13 -3.96
CA ASN A 182 37.70 11.35 -2.82
C ASN A 182 36.98 11.15 -1.49
N THR A 183 35.74 11.63 -1.40
CA THR A 183 34.93 11.54 -0.17
C THR A 183 33.98 10.34 -0.17
N GLN A 184 33.83 9.64 -1.31
CA GLN A 184 32.83 8.60 -1.55
C GLN A 184 31.40 9.07 -1.24
N THR A 185 31.10 10.35 -1.50
CA THR A 185 29.79 10.94 -1.22
C THR A 185 29.00 11.26 -2.49
N LEU A 186 27.68 11.13 -2.38
CA LEU A 186 26.74 11.47 -3.44
C LEU A 186 26.15 12.86 -3.20
N SER A 187 26.09 13.67 -4.25
CA SER A 187 25.54 15.02 -4.16
C SER A 187 24.00 15.06 -4.20
N PHE A 188 23.32 13.91 -4.12
CA PHE A 188 21.87 13.81 -4.19
C PHE A 188 21.34 12.80 -3.17
N GLN A 189 20.13 13.03 -2.69
CA GLN A 189 19.43 12.10 -1.81
C GLN A 189 18.56 11.16 -2.64
N VAL A 190 18.62 9.87 -2.34
CA VAL A 190 17.74 8.86 -2.93
C VAL A 190 16.44 8.90 -2.12
N ASN A 191 15.32 9.29 -2.76
CA ASN A 191 14.01 9.24 -2.12
C ASN A 191 13.56 7.79 -1.98
N ASN A 192 13.88 7.28 -0.82
CA ASN A 192 13.60 5.94 -0.37
C ASN A 192 12.17 5.91 0.22
N ASN A 193 11.14 5.79 -0.63
CA ASN A 193 9.78 5.43 -0.20
C ASN A 193 9.75 3.95 0.22
N ILE A 194 10.57 3.58 1.19
CA ILE A 194 10.77 2.21 1.65
C ILE A 194 9.69 1.87 2.68
N ASP A 195 9.07 0.69 2.52
CA ASP A 195 8.34 0.05 3.62
C ASP A 195 9.27 -0.03 4.86
N PRO A 196 8.87 0.48 6.04
CA PRO A 196 9.69 0.43 7.25
C PRO A 196 10.24 -0.96 7.61
N ARG A 197 9.62 -2.02 7.08
CA ARG A 197 9.97 -3.45 7.29
C ARG A 197 11.02 -3.98 6.30
N GLU A 198 11.32 -3.26 5.22
CA GLU A 198 12.28 -3.66 4.17
C GLU A 198 13.35 -2.58 3.93
N LYS A 199 14.00 -2.10 4.99
CA LYS A 199 15.09 -1.14 4.82
C LYS A 199 16.28 -1.82 4.11
N PRO A 200 16.72 -1.35 2.92
CA PRO A 200 18.00 -1.76 2.37
C PRO A 200 19.05 -1.40 3.40
N THR A 201 19.98 -2.32 3.62
CA THR A 201 20.96 -2.17 4.69
C THR A 201 21.91 -1.03 4.34
N ILE A 202 22.38 -0.98 3.08
CA ILE A 202 23.29 0.05 2.54
C ILE A 202 23.11 0.11 1.00
N PRO A 203 22.86 1.29 0.39
CA PRO A 203 23.01 1.45 -1.06
C PRO A 203 24.48 1.60 -1.44
N TYR A 204 24.90 0.87 -2.47
CA TYR A 204 26.24 0.90 -3.05
C TYR A 204 26.21 1.63 -4.38
N TYR A 205 26.99 2.69 -4.54
CA TYR A 205 27.06 3.45 -5.78
C TYR A 205 28.46 3.39 -6.39
N ARG A 206 28.52 3.33 -7.72
CA ARG A 206 29.77 3.45 -8.47
C ARG A 206 29.52 4.03 -9.87
N ASN A 207 30.38 4.97 -10.29
CA ASN A 207 30.50 5.35 -11.70
C ASN A 207 31.15 4.20 -12.48
N LEU A 208 30.62 3.87 -13.66
CA LEU A 208 31.05 2.71 -14.46
C LEU A 208 31.66 3.16 -15.77
N ALA A 209 32.90 2.76 -16.04
CA ALA A 209 33.56 2.96 -17.34
C ALA A 209 33.41 1.75 -18.28
N ASN A 210 33.24 0.55 -17.73
CA ASN A 210 33.14 -0.69 -18.50
C ASN A 210 32.44 -1.80 -17.70
N LEU A 211 32.15 -2.93 -18.36
CA LEU A 211 31.49 -4.08 -17.74
C LEU A 211 32.37 -4.78 -16.70
N ASP A 212 33.69 -4.77 -16.84
CA ASP A 212 34.60 -5.41 -15.87
C ASP A 212 34.58 -4.69 -14.51
N GLN A 213 34.39 -3.36 -14.52
CA GLN A 213 34.21 -2.57 -13.31
C GLN A 213 32.89 -2.91 -12.60
N LEU A 214 31.84 -3.24 -13.35
CA LEU A 214 30.56 -3.71 -12.79
C LEU A 214 30.74 -5.07 -12.12
N ASP A 215 31.38 -6.02 -12.80
CA ASP A 215 31.67 -7.36 -12.26
C ASP A 215 32.53 -7.29 -10.99
N THR A 216 33.59 -6.49 -11.02
CA THR A 216 34.48 -6.28 -9.88
C THR A 216 33.74 -5.62 -8.71
N PHE A 217 32.80 -4.71 -9.00
CA PHE A 217 32.00 -4.07 -7.97
C PHE A 217 31.03 -5.05 -7.30
N LEU A 218 30.38 -5.90 -8.09
CA LEU A 218 29.51 -6.96 -7.60
C LEU A 218 30.28 -7.96 -6.72
N ASP A 219 31.52 -8.33 -7.09
CA ASP A 219 32.37 -9.18 -6.26
C ASP A 219 32.73 -8.53 -4.92
N GLN A 220 33.00 -7.21 -4.92
CA GLN A 220 33.29 -6.47 -3.69
C GLN A 220 32.09 -6.44 -2.75
N ILE A 221 30.89 -6.23 -3.28
CA ILE A 221 29.64 -6.26 -2.50
C ILE A 221 29.41 -7.67 -1.96
N TYR A 222 29.54 -8.70 -2.80
CA TYR A 222 29.39 -10.08 -2.36
C TYR A 222 30.37 -10.44 -1.24
N ARG A 223 31.67 -10.15 -1.38
CA ARG A 223 32.67 -10.41 -0.32
C ARG A 223 32.36 -9.70 0.99
N LYS A 224 31.73 -8.52 0.93
CA LYS A 224 31.33 -7.76 2.12
C LYS A 224 30.09 -8.35 2.79
N GLU A 225 29.14 -8.87 2.01
CA GLU A 225 27.84 -9.35 2.50
C GLU A 225 27.74 -10.88 2.63
N GLN A 226 28.75 -11.65 2.19
CA GLN A 226 28.74 -13.13 2.09
C GLN A 226 28.47 -13.90 3.38
N ARG A 227 28.45 -13.24 4.55
CA ARG A 227 28.14 -13.87 5.83
C ARG A 227 26.69 -14.34 5.93
N THR A 228 25.79 -13.72 5.16
CA THR A 228 24.36 -14.04 5.16
C THR A 228 23.82 -14.01 3.75
N ALA A 229 22.83 -14.85 3.44
CA ALA A 229 22.08 -14.70 2.20
C ALA A 229 21.41 -13.32 2.14
N PHE A 230 21.42 -12.67 0.98
CA PHE A 230 20.82 -11.34 0.81
C PHE A 230 20.07 -11.23 -0.52
N LYS A 231 19.08 -10.34 -0.57
CA LYS A 231 18.44 -9.95 -1.83
C LYS A 231 19.18 -8.76 -2.41
N VAL A 232 19.40 -8.76 -3.72
CA VAL A 232 20.05 -7.67 -4.44
C VAL A 232 19.11 -7.04 -5.47
N ARG A 233 19.09 -5.72 -5.54
CA ARG A 233 18.47 -4.95 -6.62
C ARG A 233 19.47 -3.93 -7.17
N ALA A 234 19.34 -3.58 -8.43
CA ALA A 234 20.22 -2.60 -9.06
C ALA A 234 19.48 -1.73 -10.07
N ASP A 235 19.92 -0.48 -10.19
CA ASP A 235 19.48 0.43 -11.25
C ASP A 235 20.68 1.19 -11.84
N PHE A 236 20.54 1.65 -13.09
CA PHE A 236 21.60 2.31 -13.84
C PHE A 236 21.34 3.80 -13.99
N GLY A 237 22.38 4.61 -13.74
CA GLY A 237 22.40 6.00 -14.16
C GLY A 237 22.64 6.07 -15.66
N THR A 238 21.73 6.71 -16.39
CA THR A 238 21.74 6.73 -17.86
C THR A 238 21.80 8.15 -18.43
N ILE A 239 22.36 8.29 -19.63
CA ILE A 239 22.30 9.49 -20.46
C ILE A 239 21.35 9.22 -21.61
N ILE A 240 20.38 10.11 -21.79
CA ILE A 240 19.33 10.02 -22.80
C ILE A 240 19.54 11.15 -23.80
N GLU A 241 19.60 10.80 -25.08
CA GLU A 241 19.52 11.72 -26.20
C GLU A 241 18.05 11.87 -26.62
N THR A 242 17.60 13.12 -26.79
CA THR A 242 16.28 13.45 -27.31
C THR A 242 16.43 14.19 -28.63
N ALA A 243 15.77 13.69 -29.67
CA ALA A 243 15.64 14.34 -30.96
C ALA A 243 14.25 14.98 -31.10
N GLU A 244 14.20 16.30 -31.09
CA GLU A 244 12.99 17.09 -31.34
C GLU A 244 13.05 17.69 -32.74
N TYR A 245 11.93 17.72 -33.45
CA TYR A 245 11.81 18.36 -34.75
C TYR A 245 11.05 19.68 -34.59
N ASP A 246 11.70 20.79 -34.92
CA ASP A 246 11.06 22.12 -35.00
C ASP A 246 10.95 22.51 -36.48
N GLY A 247 9.84 22.10 -37.11
CA GLY A 247 9.68 22.21 -38.57
C GLY A 247 10.65 21.28 -39.30
N ASN A 248 11.62 21.86 -40.03
CA ASN A 248 12.65 21.12 -40.79
C ASN A 248 13.99 20.98 -40.04
N GLU A 249 14.15 21.63 -38.88
CA GLU A 249 15.39 21.55 -38.11
C GLU A 249 15.28 20.50 -37.00
N GLN A 250 16.21 19.55 -36.99
CA GLN A 250 16.34 18.58 -35.92
C GLN A 250 17.19 19.17 -34.79
N LYS A 251 16.61 19.27 -33.59
CA LYS A 251 17.27 19.74 -32.39
C LYS A 251 17.60 18.56 -31.48
N ILE A 252 18.89 18.30 -31.32
CA ILE A 252 19.41 17.28 -30.40
C ILE A 252 19.70 17.90 -29.03
N SER A 253 19.19 17.26 -27.99
CA SER A 253 19.47 17.58 -26.59
C SER A 253 19.79 16.32 -25.79
N TYR A 254 20.49 16.50 -24.66
CA TYR A 254 20.86 15.41 -23.76
C TYR A 254 20.40 15.71 -22.35
N LYS A 255 20.00 14.67 -21.63
CA LYS A 255 19.74 14.70 -20.19
C LYS A 255 20.32 13.45 -19.54
N TYR A 256 20.67 13.52 -18.26
CA TYR A 256 20.98 12.33 -17.48
C TYR A 256 19.85 12.01 -16.51
N VAL A 257 19.70 10.73 -16.20
CA VAL A 257 18.77 10.19 -15.19
C VAL A 257 19.61 9.46 -14.15
N LEU A 258 19.39 9.79 -12.89
CA LEU A 258 20.06 9.14 -11.76
C LEU A 258 19.36 7.81 -11.44
N PRO A 259 20.11 6.80 -10.96
CA PRO A 259 19.51 5.53 -10.56
C PRO A 259 18.60 5.73 -9.34
N VAL A 260 17.44 5.07 -9.31
CA VAL A 260 16.46 5.17 -8.22
C VAL A 260 15.90 3.81 -7.83
N ASP A 261 15.59 3.63 -6.54
CA ASP A 261 15.01 2.38 -6.04
C ASP A 261 13.61 2.12 -6.64
N ALA A 262 12.84 3.17 -6.92
CA ALA A 262 11.46 3.08 -7.42
C ALA A 262 11.31 2.39 -8.80
N ASN A 263 12.36 2.33 -9.62
CA ASN A 263 12.35 1.62 -10.91
C ASN A 263 12.80 0.15 -10.79
N SER A 264 13.15 -0.31 -9.58
CA SER A 264 13.63 -1.67 -9.33
C SER A 264 12.53 -2.73 -9.36
N GLU A 265 11.24 -2.34 -9.36
CA GLU A 265 10.10 -3.25 -9.55
C GLU A 265 10.14 -4.01 -10.89
N ARG A 266 10.94 -3.54 -11.86
CA ARG A 266 11.14 -4.20 -13.16
C ARG A 266 12.34 -5.16 -13.21
N ARG A 267 13.06 -5.35 -12.10
CA ARG A 267 14.22 -6.24 -12.06
C ARG A 267 14.04 -7.28 -10.97
N VAL A 268 14.05 -8.53 -11.40
CA VAL A 268 13.95 -9.71 -10.54
C VAL A 268 14.95 -9.62 -9.37
N PRO A 269 14.48 -9.51 -8.11
CA PRO A 269 15.36 -9.54 -6.96
C PRO A 269 15.93 -10.96 -6.80
N LEU A 270 17.23 -11.11 -7.03
CA LEU A 270 17.94 -12.38 -6.88
C LEU A 270 18.42 -12.57 -5.44
N ILE A 271 18.25 -13.78 -4.93
CA ILE A 271 18.78 -14.18 -3.62
C ILE A 271 20.22 -14.66 -3.83
N ILE A 272 21.17 -13.91 -3.30
CA ILE A 272 22.58 -14.26 -3.34
C ILE A 272 22.93 -15.01 -2.07
N LYS A 273 23.19 -16.32 -2.20
CA LYS A 273 23.61 -17.23 -1.12
C LYS A 273 24.91 -17.97 -1.40
N SER A 274 25.41 -17.89 -2.65
CA SER A 274 26.62 -18.59 -3.08
C SER A 274 27.40 -17.79 -4.14
N GLN A 275 28.63 -18.24 -4.43
CA GLN A 275 29.46 -17.69 -5.52
C GLN A 275 28.81 -17.91 -6.90
N GLU A 276 28.05 -18.99 -7.06
CA GLU A 276 27.31 -19.28 -8.29
C GLU A 276 26.21 -18.24 -8.53
N ASN A 277 25.44 -17.90 -7.48
CA ASN A 277 24.35 -16.91 -7.62
C ASN A 277 24.87 -15.50 -7.95
N ILE A 278 26.04 -15.09 -7.45
CA ILE A 278 26.61 -13.80 -7.84
C ILE A 278 27.13 -13.81 -9.29
N VAL A 279 27.64 -14.94 -9.78
CA VAL A 279 28.05 -15.10 -11.19
C VAL A 279 26.83 -15.02 -12.10
N GLU A 280 25.75 -15.71 -11.74
CA GLU A 280 24.46 -15.64 -12.43
C GLU A 280 23.91 -14.20 -12.45
N TYR A 281 23.97 -13.49 -11.33
CA TYR A 281 23.57 -12.08 -11.26
C TYR A 281 24.38 -11.18 -12.20
N LYS A 282 25.69 -11.45 -12.37
CA LYS A 282 26.52 -10.70 -13.33
C LYS A 282 26.06 -10.94 -14.77
N HIS A 283 25.74 -12.17 -15.15
CA HIS A 283 25.21 -12.48 -16.47
C HIS A 283 23.88 -11.74 -16.70
N TYR A 284 22.96 -11.84 -15.74
CA TYR A 284 21.69 -11.10 -15.80
C TYR A 284 21.90 -9.59 -15.99
N MET A 285 22.83 -8.97 -15.25
CA MET A 285 23.12 -7.55 -15.39
C MET A 285 23.67 -7.18 -16.77
N ARG A 286 24.46 -8.06 -17.41
CA ARG A 286 24.91 -7.89 -18.79
C ARG A 286 23.74 -7.98 -19.76
N ASP A 287 22.83 -8.94 -19.57
CA ASP A 287 21.66 -9.13 -20.42
C ASP A 287 20.70 -7.93 -20.35
N VAL A 288 20.55 -7.33 -19.16
CA VAL A 288 19.81 -6.07 -18.99
C VAL A 288 20.45 -4.94 -19.79
N ILE A 289 21.78 -4.79 -19.75
CA ILE A 289 22.50 -3.77 -20.52
C ILE A 289 22.35 -4.02 -22.03
N ALA A 290 22.44 -5.28 -22.47
CA ALA A 290 22.22 -5.66 -23.87
C ALA A 290 20.79 -5.35 -24.34
N ASN A 291 19.78 -5.59 -23.48
CA ASN A 291 18.42 -5.20 -23.76
C ASN A 291 18.25 -3.68 -23.88
N MET A 292 18.88 -2.91 -23.00
CA MET A 292 18.89 -1.44 -23.12
C MET A 292 19.49 -0.98 -24.45
N GLN A 293 20.58 -1.61 -24.89
CA GLN A 293 21.20 -1.34 -26.18
C GLN A 293 20.27 -1.68 -27.35
N GLU A 294 19.57 -2.82 -27.33
CA GLU A 294 18.63 -3.19 -28.41
C GLU A 294 17.45 -2.20 -28.51
N ARG A 295 16.85 -1.79 -27.38
CA ARG A 295 15.74 -0.81 -27.37
C ARG A 295 16.12 0.54 -27.97
N THR A 296 17.39 0.92 -27.90
CA THR A 296 17.86 2.18 -28.51
C THR A 296 17.84 2.17 -30.03
N GLN A 297 17.78 0.98 -30.64
CA GLN A 297 17.68 0.81 -32.09
C GLN A 297 16.22 0.93 -32.58
N GLU A 298 15.23 0.90 -31.69
CA GLU A 298 13.80 0.93 -32.02
C GLU A 298 13.15 2.31 -31.83
N ASP A 299 13.65 3.17 -30.91
CA ASP A 299 13.06 4.47 -30.57
C ASP A 299 13.72 5.63 -31.35
N THR A 300 12.92 6.37 -32.13
CA THR A 300 13.38 7.47 -32.99
C THR A 300 13.42 8.84 -32.31
N HIS A 301 12.82 8.99 -31.11
CA HIS A 301 12.70 10.29 -30.44
C HIS A 301 13.53 10.40 -29.16
N GLN A 302 13.63 9.32 -28.38
CA GLN A 302 14.48 9.27 -27.19
C GLN A 302 15.25 7.96 -27.14
N LYS A 303 16.58 8.03 -27.07
CA LYS A 303 17.42 6.84 -26.93
C LYS A 303 18.41 6.98 -25.78
N ILE A 304 18.64 5.89 -25.06
CA ILE A 304 19.68 5.79 -24.04
C ILE A 304 21.05 5.63 -24.74
N VAL A 305 21.88 6.66 -24.71
CA VAL A 305 23.18 6.65 -25.39
C VAL A 305 24.31 6.08 -24.53
N ALA A 306 24.21 6.20 -23.20
CA ALA A 306 25.25 5.72 -22.29
C ALA A 306 24.73 5.39 -20.90
N ILE A 307 25.45 4.52 -20.20
CA ILE A 307 25.34 4.24 -18.76
C ILE A 307 26.56 4.82 -18.07
N PHE A 308 26.37 5.74 -17.12
CA PHE A 308 27.47 6.38 -16.40
C PHE A 308 27.69 5.84 -14.99
N SER A 309 26.69 5.18 -14.40
CA SER A 309 26.79 4.64 -13.05
C SER A 309 25.82 3.51 -12.77
N VAL A 310 26.04 2.83 -11.65
CA VAL A 310 25.12 1.84 -11.06
C VAL A 310 24.90 2.15 -9.59
N MET A 311 23.67 1.94 -9.13
CA MET A 311 23.33 1.88 -7.72
C MET A 311 22.77 0.50 -7.41
N ILE A 312 23.29 -0.14 -6.36
CA ILE A 312 22.94 -1.49 -5.93
C ILE A 312 22.42 -1.41 -4.50
N TRP A 313 21.20 -1.89 -4.28
CA TRP A 313 20.60 -2.01 -2.96
C TRP A 313 20.68 -3.44 -2.49
N VAL A 314 21.25 -3.62 -1.30
CA VAL A 314 21.29 -4.91 -0.60
C VAL A 314 20.23 -4.91 0.47
N TYR A 315 19.32 -5.89 0.41
CA TYR A 315 18.29 -6.12 1.40
C TYR A 315 18.60 -7.41 2.14
N LYS A 316 18.89 -7.29 3.43
CA LYS A 316 18.93 -8.45 4.32
C LYS A 316 17.50 -8.93 4.56
N PHE A 317 17.33 -10.24 4.72
CA PHE A 317 16.03 -10.81 5.06
C PHE A 317 15.58 -10.24 6.42
N SER A 318 14.40 -9.63 6.44
CA SER A 318 13.79 -9.07 7.63
C SER A 318 13.12 -10.15 8.48
N LEU A 319 12.30 -9.75 9.46
CA LEU A 319 11.64 -10.62 10.43
C LEU A 319 11.00 -11.84 9.77
N ALA A 320 11.39 -13.03 10.22
CA ALA A 320 10.70 -14.27 9.88
C ALA A 320 9.26 -14.19 10.40
N GLY A 321 8.27 -14.76 9.66
CA GLY A 321 6.98 -15.08 10.30
C GLY A 321 5.69 -14.97 9.53
N ALA A 322 5.69 -14.72 8.22
CA ALA A 322 4.46 -14.86 7.44
C ALA A 322 4.37 -16.25 6.80
N ALA A 323 3.22 -16.90 6.93
CA ALA A 323 2.92 -18.08 6.13
C ALA A 323 2.87 -17.67 4.66
N ILE A 324 3.68 -18.33 3.81
CA ILE A 324 3.69 -18.06 2.37
C ILE A 324 2.30 -18.42 1.80
N PRO A 325 1.55 -17.47 1.20
CA PRO A 325 0.17 -17.73 0.76
C PRO A 325 0.06 -18.90 -0.23
N SER A 326 1.04 -19.06 -1.12
CA SER A 326 1.10 -20.17 -2.07
C SER A 326 1.26 -21.54 -1.40
N LEU A 327 1.75 -21.62 -0.16
CA LEU A 327 1.80 -22.86 0.60
C LEU A 327 0.48 -23.24 1.26
N GLN A 328 -0.54 -22.36 1.30
CA GLN A 328 -1.81 -22.67 1.96
C GLN A 328 -2.49 -23.93 1.41
N LYS A 329 -2.44 -24.16 0.10
CA LYS A 329 -2.99 -25.36 -0.53
C LYS A 329 -2.25 -26.62 -0.07
N HIS A 330 -0.92 -26.57 0.03
CA HIS A 330 -0.06 -27.68 0.48
C HIS A 330 -0.18 -27.95 2.00
N ILE A 331 -0.43 -26.92 2.81
CA ILE A 331 -0.76 -27.05 4.24
C ILE A 331 -2.06 -27.86 4.40
N LYS A 332 -3.10 -27.52 3.62
CA LYS A 332 -4.39 -28.26 3.64
C LYS A 332 -4.22 -29.73 3.22
N ARG A 333 -3.34 -30.01 2.26
CA ARG A 333 -2.99 -31.37 1.82
C ARG A 333 -2.09 -32.15 2.78
N ARG A 334 -1.55 -31.51 3.82
CA ARG A 334 -0.56 -32.08 4.76
C ARG A 334 0.75 -32.51 4.08
N GLU A 335 1.08 -31.90 2.96
CA GLU A 335 2.34 -32.12 2.24
C GLU A 335 3.51 -31.38 2.91
N VAL A 336 3.20 -30.35 3.68
CA VAL A 336 4.16 -29.61 4.52
C VAL A 336 3.79 -29.72 5.98
N TYR A 337 4.82 -29.70 6.84
CA TYR A 337 4.59 -29.50 8.26
C TYR A 337 4.33 -28.02 8.52
N TYR A 338 3.14 -27.75 9.06
CA TYR A 338 2.70 -26.43 9.48
C TYR A 338 2.40 -26.45 10.97
N VAL A 339 2.74 -25.35 11.63
CA VAL A 339 2.44 -25.10 13.04
C VAL A 339 1.74 -23.74 13.10
N GLU A 340 0.47 -23.74 13.49
CA GLU A 340 -0.25 -22.49 13.67
C GLU A 340 0.22 -21.81 14.96
N CYS A 341 0.95 -20.70 14.83
CA CYS A 341 1.40 -19.90 15.95
C CYS A 341 0.98 -18.44 15.73
N LYS A 342 0.09 -17.93 16.59
CA LYS A 342 -0.37 -16.53 16.55
C LYS A 342 0.64 -15.53 17.13
N GLN A 343 1.77 -16.02 17.61
CA GLN A 343 2.86 -15.23 18.20
C GLN A 343 4.02 -15.15 17.22
N ASN A 344 4.88 -14.14 17.34
CA ASN A 344 6.07 -13.94 16.49
C ASN A 344 7.21 -14.94 16.79
N LEU A 345 6.89 -16.21 17.01
CA LEU A 345 7.81 -17.28 17.42
C LEU A 345 8.15 -18.26 16.27
N CYS A 346 7.69 -17.96 15.06
CA CYS A 346 7.82 -18.76 13.84
C CYS A 346 9.19 -19.41 13.60
N PHE A 347 10.30 -18.68 13.82
CA PHE A 347 11.64 -19.20 13.61
C PHE A 347 11.99 -20.30 14.61
N PHE A 348 11.72 -20.06 15.91
CA PHE A 348 12.00 -21.04 16.95
C PHE A 348 11.06 -22.24 16.89
N THR A 349 9.80 -22.04 16.46
CA THR A 349 8.89 -23.17 16.21
C THR A 349 9.34 -24.00 15.00
N ALA A 350 9.85 -23.38 13.94
CA ALA A 350 10.46 -24.08 12.82
C ALA A 350 11.73 -24.83 13.24
N TYR A 351 12.63 -24.19 13.98
CA TYR A 351 13.85 -24.81 14.49
C TYR A 351 13.57 -25.98 15.44
N SER A 352 12.43 -25.98 16.14
CA SER A 352 12.02 -27.13 16.96
C SER A 352 11.91 -28.43 16.15
N PHE A 353 11.66 -28.39 14.83
CA PHE A 353 11.65 -29.59 13.98
C PHE A 353 13.03 -30.26 13.87
N ILE A 354 14.10 -29.50 14.13
CA ILE A 354 15.46 -30.01 14.20
C ILE A 354 15.75 -30.54 15.62
N THR A 355 15.41 -29.78 16.67
CA THR A 355 15.70 -30.19 18.06
C THR A 355 14.80 -31.31 18.58
N MET A 356 13.59 -31.41 18.04
CA MET A 356 12.60 -32.44 18.35
C MET A 356 12.09 -33.06 17.04
N PRO A 357 12.87 -33.88 16.34
CA PRO A 357 12.46 -34.41 15.04
C PRO A 357 11.19 -35.26 15.13
N ASN A 358 10.36 -35.19 14.09
CA ASN A 358 9.26 -36.14 13.93
C ASN A 358 9.83 -37.51 13.54
N SER A 359 9.16 -38.58 13.95
CA SER A 359 9.42 -39.94 13.48
C SER A 359 8.23 -40.44 12.66
N LYS A 360 8.38 -41.59 11.98
CA LYS A 360 7.29 -42.23 11.23
C LYS A 360 6.07 -42.52 12.11
N GLU A 361 6.29 -42.75 13.41
CA GLU A 361 5.27 -43.20 14.35
C GLU A 361 4.77 -42.07 15.27
N LYS A 362 5.52 -40.97 15.37
CA LYS A 362 5.22 -39.88 16.30
C LYS A 362 5.44 -38.51 15.67
N ARG A 363 4.34 -37.79 15.50
CA ARG A 363 4.31 -36.35 15.24
C ARG A 363 4.04 -35.60 16.53
N TRP A 364 4.87 -34.61 16.84
CA TRP A 364 4.64 -33.73 17.97
C TRP A 364 3.46 -32.79 17.70
N LYS A 365 2.64 -32.53 18.73
CA LYS A 365 1.53 -31.58 18.64
C LYS A 365 2.08 -30.15 18.50
N ASP A 366 1.33 -29.30 17.81
CA ASP A 366 1.68 -27.89 17.59
C ASP A 366 1.92 -27.15 18.91
N SER A 367 1.13 -27.41 19.95
CA SER A 367 1.36 -26.83 21.29
C SER A 367 2.70 -27.24 21.90
N SER A 368 3.14 -28.48 21.69
CA SER A 368 4.46 -28.96 22.13
C SER A 368 5.58 -28.29 21.34
N ARG A 369 5.39 -28.05 20.03
CA ARG A 369 6.33 -27.32 19.18
C ARG A 369 6.48 -25.87 19.63
N ILE A 370 5.37 -25.21 19.96
CA ILE A 370 5.36 -23.83 20.47
C ILE A 370 6.06 -23.76 21.84
N ALA A 371 5.80 -24.71 22.73
CA ALA A 371 6.47 -24.78 24.03
C ALA A 371 7.98 -24.96 23.86
N GLU A 372 8.42 -25.83 22.95
CA GLU A 372 9.84 -25.99 22.64
C GLU A 372 10.43 -24.72 22.03
N GLY A 373 9.72 -24.06 21.11
CA GLY A 373 10.15 -22.78 20.55
C GLY A 373 10.40 -21.72 21.63
N LYS A 374 9.53 -21.62 22.65
CA LYS A 374 9.73 -20.71 23.79
C LYS A 374 10.93 -21.11 24.65
N ARG A 375 11.15 -22.42 24.83
CA ARG A 375 12.33 -22.94 25.55
C ARG A 375 13.64 -22.58 24.83
N ILE A 376 13.67 -22.72 23.50
CA ILE A 376 14.83 -22.35 22.68
C ILE A 376 15.03 -20.83 22.71
N PHE A 377 13.97 -20.04 22.53
CA PHE A 377 14.02 -18.58 22.67
C PHE A 377 14.67 -18.17 24.00
N LYS A 378 14.24 -18.77 25.11
CA LYS A 378 14.80 -18.49 26.44
C LYS A 378 16.27 -18.87 26.54
N ARG A 379 16.67 -20.00 25.94
CA ARG A 379 18.08 -20.43 25.89
C ARG A 379 18.94 -19.44 25.11
N ILE A 380 18.44 -18.96 23.97
CA ILE A 380 19.17 -18.03 23.09
C ILE A 380 19.24 -16.64 23.73
N TYR A 381 18.11 -16.01 24.06
CA TYR A 381 18.10 -14.63 24.53
C TYR A 381 18.27 -14.47 26.04
N GLY A 382 18.31 -15.56 26.81
CA GLY A 382 18.46 -15.53 28.27
C GLY A 382 17.26 -14.96 29.03
N LYS A 383 16.11 -14.77 28.36
CA LYS A 383 14.88 -14.19 28.94
C LYS A 383 13.64 -14.98 28.56
N GLU A 384 12.60 -14.90 29.37
CA GLU A 384 11.30 -15.51 29.03
C GLU A 384 10.71 -14.86 27.78
N PHE A 385 9.97 -15.66 27.01
CA PHE A 385 9.24 -15.15 25.87
C PHE A 385 8.12 -14.21 26.33
N ASP A 386 8.00 -13.07 25.67
CA ASP A 386 6.96 -12.08 25.90
C ASP A 386 6.33 -11.65 24.56
N ASP A 387 5.06 -11.22 24.58
CA ASP A 387 4.31 -10.90 23.38
C ASP A 387 4.77 -9.58 22.70
N SER A 388 5.70 -8.82 23.30
CA SER A 388 6.32 -7.66 22.64
C SER A 388 7.44 -8.04 21.68
N TYR A 389 7.87 -9.31 21.68
CA TYR A 389 8.85 -9.81 20.72
C TYR A 389 8.38 -9.61 19.28
N GLN A 390 9.19 -8.92 18.48
CA GLN A 390 8.84 -8.54 17.11
C GLN A 390 9.02 -9.69 16.10
N GLY A 391 9.70 -10.77 16.49
CA GLY A 391 10.06 -11.86 15.60
C GLY A 391 11.57 -12.01 15.45
N PHE A 392 12.00 -13.14 14.89
CA PHE A 392 13.41 -13.40 14.65
C PHE A 392 13.87 -12.64 13.42
N ASN A 393 14.89 -11.80 13.58
CA ASN A 393 15.44 -11.01 12.50
C ASN A 393 16.71 -11.66 11.98
N PHE A 394 16.64 -12.27 10.79
CA PHE A 394 17.81 -12.89 10.16
C PHE A 394 18.97 -11.90 9.93
N ALA A 395 18.70 -10.60 9.81
CA ALA A 395 19.75 -9.60 9.60
C ALA A 395 20.58 -9.30 10.86
N THR A 396 20.00 -9.47 12.05
CA THR A 396 20.62 -9.05 13.32
C THR A 396 20.85 -10.21 14.29
N ASP A 397 20.02 -11.24 14.23
CA ASP A 397 19.94 -12.28 15.27
C ASP A 397 20.62 -13.59 14.83
N ILE A 398 20.92 -13.76 13.54
CA ILE A 398 21.41 -15.03 12.99
C ILE A 398 22.81 -15.39 13.49
N ASP A 399 23.71 -14.42 13.59
CA ASP A 399 25.09 -14.65 14.03
C ASP A 399 25.11 -15.10 15.49
N GLU A 400 24.38 -14.40 16.37
CA GLU A 400 24.24 -14.77 17.79
C GLU A 400 23.59 -16.16 17.95
N PHE A 401 22.63 -16.48 17.09
CA PHE A 401 22.00 -17.79 17.07
C PHE A 401 22.97 -18.90 16.66
N ILE A 402 23.72 -18.72 15.56
CA ILE A 402 24.73 -19.67 15.07
C ILE A 402 25.78 -19.93 16.15
N ASP A 403 26.31 -18.88 16.76
CA ASP A 403 27.34 -18.98 17.80
C ASP A 403 26.84 -19.77 19.02
N LYS A 404 25.60 -19.52 19.46
CA LYS A 404 25.01 -20.19 20.63
C LYS A 404 24.61 -21.63 20.36
N GLU A 405 24.13 -21.94 19.16
CA GLU A 405 23.76 -23.30 18.76
C GLU A 405 24.93 -24.11 18.20
N GLN A 406 26.11 -23.49 18.03
CA GLN A 406 27.30 -24.11 17.44
C GLN A 406 26.98 -24.78 16.09
N ILE A 407 26.18 -24.10 15.27
CA ILE A 407 25.81 -24.59 13.95
C ILE A 407 27.01 -24.37 13.04
N ASN A 408 27.62 -25.45 12.54
CA ASN A 408 28.59 -25.36 11.46
C ASN A 408 27.83 -24.94 10.18
N VAL A 409 28.04 -23.71 9.74
CA VAL A 409 27.51 -23.17 8.47
C VAL A 409 28.50 -23.41 7.34
#